data_AF-A0A2C0ZJR7-F1
#
_entry.id   AF-A0A2C0ZJR7-F1
#
_cell.length_a   1.000
_cell.length_b   1.000
_cell.length_c   1.000
_cell.angle_alpha   90.00
_cell.angle_beta   90.00
_cell.angle_gamma   90.00
#
_symmetry.space_group_name_H-M   'P 1'
#
loop_
_entity.id
_entity.type
_entity.pdbx_description
1 polymer ?
#
loop_
_entity_poly.entity_id
_entity_poly.type
_entity_poly.pdbx_seq_one_letter_code
_entity_poly.pdbx_strand_id
1 'polypeptide(L)' 'MKINTYLIQLAITIIIIFGGTFIIRYFRTSEILLDQMIGISMGLFILVFSLIWRGINKVS' A
#
# COMPACT_ATOMS: atom_id res chain seq x y z
N MET A 1 -6.63 5.30 -18.63
CA MET A 1 -6.33 4.65 -17.32
C MET A 1 -5.43 5.46 -16.39
N LYS A 2 -5.24 6.79 -16.57
CA LYS A 2 -4.29 7.57 -15.74
C LYS A 2 -4.57 7.48 -14.23
N ILE A 3 -5.85 7.56 -13.84
CA ILE A 3 -6.29 7.44 -12.43
C ILE A 3 -5.88 6.10 -11.80
N ASN A 4 -6.04 4.98 -12.51
CA ASN A 4 -5.64 3.67 -12.00
C ASN A 4 -4.14 3.61 -11.74
N THR A 5 -3.32 4.14 -12.65
CA THR A 5 -1.88 4.24 -12.45
C THR A 5 -1.52 5.08 -11.22
N TYR A 6 -2.21 6.22 -11.02
CA TYR A 6 -2.00 7.04 -9.82
C TYR A 6 -2.39 6.30 -8.54
N LEU A 7 -3.48 5.53 -8.53
CA LEU A 7 -3.88 4.74 -7.37
C LEU A 7 -2.87 3.64 -7.04
N ILE A 8 -2.30 2.98 -8.05
CA ILE A 8 -1.22 2.00 -7.85
C ILE A 8 0.03 2.69 -7.28
N GLN A 9 0.44 3.84 -7.82
CA GLN A 9 1.58 4.59 -7.31
C GLN A 9 1.36 5.06 -5.87
N LEU A 10 0.17 5.57 -5.56
CA LEU A 10 -0.23 5.96 -4.22
C LEU A 10 -0.16 4.77 -3.25
N ALA A 11 -0.74 3.63 -3.63
CA ALA A 11 -0.73 2.42 -2.82
C ALA A 11 0.71 1.95 -2.51
N ILE A 12 1.58 1.91 -3.53
CA ILE A 12 2.99 1.57 -3.36
C ILE A 12 3.68 2.57 -2.41
N THR A 13 3.41 3.87 -2.57
CA THR A 13 3.99 4.92 -1.72
C THR A 13 3.56 4.75 -0.26
N ILE A 14 2.28 4.49 -0.01
CA ILE A 14 1.75 4.20 1.33
C ILE A 14 2.44 2.98 1.93
N ILE A 15 2.54 1.87 1.19
CA ILE A 15 3.19 0.65 1.65
C ILE A 15 4.67 0.91 1.99
N ILE A 16 5.38 1.69 1.17
CA ILE A 16 6.79 2.03 1.43
C ILE A 16 6.93 2.91 2.67
N ILE A 17 6.11 3.95 2.82
CA ILE A 17 6.23 4.88 3.96
C ILE A 17 5.85 4.16 5.26
N PHE A 18 4.68 3.55 5.33
CA PHE A 18 4.20 2.88 6.55
C PHE A 18 4.94 1.56 6.80
N GLY A 19 5.23 0.78 5.77
CA GLY A 19 5.99 -0.47 5.89
C GLY A 19 7.46 -0.22 6.24
N GLY A 20 8.10 0.74 5.60
CA GLY A 20 9.49 1.10 5.87
C GLY A 20 9.67 1.64 7.29
N THR A 21 8.79 2.54 7.72
CA THR A 21 8.81 3.03 9.10
C THR A 21 8.54 1.91 10.11
N PHE A 22 7.63 0.98 9.81
CA PHE A 22 7.32 -0.15 10.68
C PHE A 22 8.52 -1.07 10.85
N ILE A 23 9.17 -1.43 9.74
CA ILE A 23 10.39 -2.27 9.74
C ILE A 23 11.49 -1.61 10.57
N ILE A 24 11.81 -0.33 10.30
CA ILE A 24 12.88 0.38 11.02
C ILE A 24 12.58 0.42 12.52
N ARG A 25 11.34 0.75 12.89
CA ARG A 25 10.93 0.87 14.29
C ARG A 25 10.96 -0.49 15.00
N TYR A 26 10.40 -1.51 14.36
CA TYR A 26 10.36 -2.88 14.88
C TYR A 26 11.77 -3.40 15.17
N PHE A 27 12.70 -3.28 14.23
CA PHE A 27 14.07 -3.75 14.44
C PHE A 27 14.86 -2.91 15.45
N ARG A 28 14.60 -1.60 15.53
CA ARG A 28 15.39 -0.70 16.39
C ARG A 28 14.88 -0.66 17.84
N THR A 29 13.58 -0.76 18.03
CA THR A 29 12.93 -0.53 19.34
C THR A 29 12.14 -1.73 19.85
N SER A 30 11.94 -2.77 19.02
CA SER A 30 11.03 -3.89 19.28
C SER A 30 9.57 -3.45 19.53
N GLU A 31 9.22 -2.21 19.16
CA GLU A 31 7.86 -1.69 19.25
C GLU A 31 7.06 -2.09 18.00
N ILE A 32 5.84 -2.56 18.23
CA ILE A 32 4.86 -2.82 17.16
C ILE A 32 3.93 -1.60 17.08
N LEU A 33 4.08 -0.83 16.01
CA LEU A 33 3.24 0.33 15.71
C LEU A 33 1.97 -0.11 14.98
N LEU A 34 0.88 -0.27 15.73
CA LEU A 34 -0.43 -0.67 15.19
C LEU A 34 -0.96 0.34 14.15
N ASP A 35 -0.71 1.62 14.36
CA ASP A 35 -1.03 2.70 13.42
C ASP A 35 -0.37 2.47 12.04
N GLN A 36 0.87 1.97 12.02
CA GLN A 36 1.56 1.67 10.77
C GLN A 36 1.05 0.38 10.12
N MET A 37 0.66 -0.61 10.90
CA MET A 37 -0.01 -1.80 10.36
C MET A 37 -1.34 -1.47 9.68
N ILE A 38 -2.11 -0.54 10.23
CA ILE A 38 -3.35 -0.04 9.61
C ILE A 38 -3.03 0.69 8.30
N GLY A 39 -2.00 1.54 8.30
CA GLY A 39 -1.53 2.24 7.09
C GLY A 39 -1.10 1.28 5.97
N ILE A 40 -0.32 0.25 6.29
CA ILE A 40 0.10 -0.80 5.34
C ILE A 40 -1.13 -1.53 4.79
N SER A 41 -2.08 -1.90 5.66
CA SER A 41 -3.30 -2.61 5.28
C SER A 41 -4.13 -1.78 4.29
N MET A 42 -4.30 -0.49 4.55
CA MET A 42 -5.00 0.43 3.63
C MET A 42 -4.28 0.53 2.28
N GLY A 43 -2.94 0.63 2.28
CA GLY A 43 -2.15 0.60 1.04
C GLY A 43 -2.37 -0.69 0.24
N LEU A 44 -2.41 -1.85 0.91
CA LEU A 44 -2.68 -3.14 0.27
C LEU A 44 -4.09 -3.21 -0.32
N PHE A 45 -5.12 -2.74 0.38
CA PHE A 45 -6.48 -2.68 -0.15
C PHE A 45 -6.53 -1.84 -1.44
N ILE A 46 -5.97 -0.63 -1.43
CA ILE A 46 -5.94 0.25 -2.61
C ILE A 46 -5.21 -0.45 -3.76
N LEU A 47 -4.08 -1.12 -3.48
CA LEU A 47 -3.32 -1.84 -4.51
C LEU A 47 -4.16 -2.96 -5.14
N VAL A 48 -4.78 -3.80 -4.33
CA VAL A 48 -5.60 -4.94 -4.80
C VAL A 48 -6.76 -4.46 -5.64
N PHE A 49 -7.56 -3.49 -5.16
CA PHE A 49 -8.67 -2.93 -5.92
C PHE A 49 -8.21 -2.27 -7.23
N SER A 50 -7.09 -1.56 -7.20
CA SER A 50 -6.55 -0.93 -8.41
C SER A 50 -6.06 -1.96 -9.41
N LEU A 51 -5.43 -3.06 -8.98
CA LEU A 51 -4.99 -4.13 -9.87
C LEU A 51 -6.18 -4.88 -10.48
N ILE A 52 -7.22 -5.19 -9.70
CA ILE A 52 -8.46 -5.80 -10.20
C ILE A 52 -9.11 -4.91 -11.25
N TRP A 53 -9.27 -3.61 -10.96
CA TRP A 53 -9.80 -2.64 -11.93
C TRP A 53 -8.98 -2.62 -13.22
N ARG A 54 -7.65 -2.62 -13.10
CA ARG A 54 -6.75 -2.60 -14.26
C ARG A 54 -6.90 -3.86 -15.11
N GLY A 55 -7.08 -5.01 -14.48
CA GLY A 55 -7.31 -6.30 -15.15
C GLY A 55 -8.62 -6.31 -15.93
N ILE A 56 -9.73 -5.91 -15.29
CA ILE A 56 -11.06 -5.86 -15.92
C ILE A 56 -11.06 -4.95 -17.15
N ASN A 57 -10.52 -3.73 -17.04
CA ASN A 57 -10.49 -2.78 -18.15
C ASN A 57 -9.45 -3.12 -19.24
N LYS A 58 -8.63 -4.16 -19.07
CA LYS A 58 -7.71 -4.65 -20.11
C LYS A 58 -8.31 -5.79 -20.94
N VAL A 59 -9.37 -6.41 -20.44
CA VAL A 59 -10.07 -7.56 -21.06
C VAL A 59 -11.28 -7.10 -21.88
N SER A 60 -11.80 -5.89 -21.64
CA SER A 60 -12.76 -5.19 -22.50
C SER A 60 -12.09 -4.37 -23.58
#